data_AF-A0A382JWD6-F1
#
_entry.id   AF-A0A382JWD6-F1
#
_cell.length_a   1.000
_cell.length_b   1.000
_cell.length_c   1.000
_cell.angle_alpha   90.00
_cell.angle_beta   90.00
_cell.angle_gamma   90.00
#
_symmetry.space_group_name_H-M   'P 1'
#
loop_
_entity.id
_entity.type
_entity.pdbx_description
1 polymer ?
#
loop_
_entity_poly.entity_id
_entity_poly.type
_entity_poly.pdbx_seq_one_letter_code
_entity_poly.pdbx_strand_id
1 'polypeptide(L)'
;DSEYEILIPAGTLINETERDAIENSRIEKVQIRSPLTCMTEKGVCRLCYGRDLCHGGLVNLGETVGVIAAQSIGEPGTQLTMRTFHIGGTASRSVEQNKWEASFSGVLRFDDLKEVKNREGNIVILGRRGEAVIVEGEKTIKPKALGDLENERERERRPLPMGATLIKQEGEFVEQGELIAEWDPFSVPIITDVSGTVEFKDISEGETFKEQVDEVSGVSRKVIHESQSMEQRPLIAICDKKKKTVIRENGTPTEFALPIKSELMVENGIEVHAGDVLAKIPRELARNKDITGGLPRVAELFEARVPKDQAVISEIDGIVEFDADVKKKQRIRIRPEDGKGDSKEYLIPRGRHITVHMGEYVRAGDPLIDGSPNPHDILAVKGSKALQKYLVDEVQQVYRLQGVGINDKHIEVIVRQMLRKAYVEDPGDSS
;
A
#
# COMPACT_ATOMS: atom_id res chain seq x y z
N ASP A 1 -11.19 28.79 -24.73
CA ASP A 1 -12.28 28.67 -23.74
C ASP A 1 -13.01 27.35 -23.97
N SER A 2 -12.42 26.25 -23.51
CA SER A 2 -13.07 24.93 -23.52
C SER A 2 -13.98 24.88 -22.30
N GLU A 3 -15.29 25.03 -22.52
CA GLU A 3 -16.33 24.95 -21.50
C GLU A 3 -16.30 23.58 -20.82
N TYR A 4 -15.86 23.54 -19.57
CA TYR A 4 -16.07 22.38 -18.71
C TYR A 4 -17.57 22.26 -18.42
N GLU A 5 -18.25 21.30 -19.05
CA GLU A 5 -19.66 21.03 -18.78
C GLU A 5 -19.80 20.35 -17.40
N ILE A 6 -20.53 21.01 -16.50
CA ILE A 6 -20.83 20.46 -15.18
C ILE A 6 -21.89 19.36 -15.35
N LEU A 7 -21.48 18.09 -15.20
CA LEU A 7 -22.41 16.96 -15.26
C LEU A 7 -23.39 16.94 -14.08
N ILE A 8 -22.88 17.15 -12.86
CA ILE A 8 -23.68 17.13 -11.62
C ILE A 8 -23.26 18.31 -10.73
N PRO A 9 -24.18 19.23 -10.41
CA PRO A 9 -23.90 20.34 -9.50
C PRO A 9 -23.57 19.87 -8.07
N ALA A 10 -22.76 20.64 -7.36
CA ALA A 10 -22.45 20.40 -5.96
C ALA A 10 -23.73 20.42 -5.08
N GLY A 11 -23.82 19.47 -4.14
CA GLY A 11 -24.97 19.36 -3.22
C GLY A 11 -26.17 18.58 -3.77
N THR A 12 -26.07 18.04 -4.98
CA THR A 12 -27.09 17.16 -5.58
C THR A 12 -27.07 15.78 -4.90
N LEU A 13 -28.26 15.23 -4.64
CA LEU A 13 -28.40 13.85 -4.18
C LEU A 13 -28.21 12.90 -5.36
N ILE A 14 -27.25 11.98 -5.25
CA ILE A 14 -26.99 10.99 -6.31
C ILE A 14 -28.07 9.90 -6.24
N ASN A 15 -28.93 9.84 -7.25
CA ASN A 15 -29.86 8.74 -7.49
C ASN A 15 -29.37 7.89 -8.67
N GLU A 16 -30.22 6.99 -9.16
CA GLU A 16 -29.92 6.09 -10.27
C GLU A 16 -29.62 6.86 -11.56
N THR A 17 -30.30 7.98 -11.81
CA THR A 17 -30.05 8.86 -12.98
C THR A 17 -28.68 9.51 -12.93
N GLU A 18 -28.29 10.08 -11.79
CA GLU A 18 -26.98 10.68 -11.60
C GLU A 18 -25.88 9.61 -11.58
N ARG A 19 -26.14 8.44 -11.00
CA ARG A 19 -25.23 7.29 -11.06
C ARG A 19 -24.96 6.90 -12.51
N ASP A 20 -26.00 6.73 -13.33
CA ASP A 20 -25.82 6.35 -14.73
C ASP A 20 -25.08 7.44 -15.51
N ALA A 21 -25.32 8.72 -15.20
CA ALA A 21 -24.53 9.81 -15.77
C ALA A 21 -23.05 9.72 -15.36
N ILE A 22 -22.75 9.37 -14.10
CA ILE A 22 -21.38 9.17 -13.61
C ILE A 22 -20.75 7.93 -14.26
N GLU A 23 -21.45 6.80 -14.35
CA GLU A 23 -20.94 5.57 -14.94
C GLU A 23 -20.70 5.70 -16.45
N ASN A 24 -21.57 6.43 -17.16
CA ASN A 24 -21.37 6.77 -18.57
C ASN A 24 -20.32 7.87 -18.75
N SER A 25 -20.00 8.61 -17.69
CA SER A 25 -18.89 9.54 -17.69
C SER A 25 -17.56 8.81 -17.42
N ARG A 26 -16.47 9.35 -17.95
CA ARG A 26 -15.11 8.84 -17.68
C ARG A 26 -14.57 9.35 -16.34
N ILE A 27 -15.39 9.37 -15.29
CA ILE A 27 -15.03 9.88 -13.95
C ILE A 27 -14.73 8.70 -13.03
N GLU A 28 -13.48 8.61 -12.53
CA GLU A 28 -13.09 7.59 -11.54
C GLU A 28 -13.26 8.04 -10.09
N LYS A 29 -13.25 9.35 -9.82
CA LYS A 29 -13.28 9.90 -8.46
C LYS A 29 -14.34 10.99 -8.34
N VAL A 30 -15.17 10.88 -7.30
CA VAL A 30 -16.20 11.87 -6.96
C VAL A 30 -16.00 12.30 -5.52
N GLN A 31 -15.98 13.61 -5.28
CA GLN A 31 -16.02 14.14 -3.94
C GLN A 31 -17.46 14.12 -3.41
N ILE A 32 -17.66 13.41 -2.31
CA ILE A 32 -18.96 13.27 -1.65
C ILE A 32 -18.94 13.88 -0.26
N ARG A 33 -20.13 14.20 0.26
CA ARG A 33 -20.29 14.51 1.69
C ARG A 33 -20.29 13.21 2.48
N SER A 34 -19.78 13.27 3.70
CA SER A 34 -19.78 12.15 4.65
C SER A 34 -20.29 12.62 6.03
N PRO A 35 -20.89 11.73 6.84
CA PRO A 35 -21.11 11.96 8.25
C PRO A 35 -19.82 12.35 9.00
N LEU A 36 -18.64 11.86 8.57
CA LEU A 36 -17.34 12.16 9.17
C LEU A 36 -16.95 13.65 9.06
N THR A 37 -17.30 14.29 7.95
CA THR A 37 -16.95 15.69 7.68
C THR A 37 -18.05 16.67 8.10
N CYS A 38 -19.07 16.19 8.82
CA CYS A 38 -20.21 16.98 9.23
C CYS A 38 -19.87 17.85 10.45
N MET A 39 -20.04 19.17 10.31
CA MET A 39 -19.73 20.16 11.36
C MET A 39 -20.85 20.36 12.40
N THR A 40 -22.00 19.71 12.26
CA THR A 40 -23.09 19.80 13.24
C THR A 40 -22.64 19.30 14.61
N GLU A 41 -22.78 20.13 15.66
CA GLU A 41 -22.35 19.83 17.03
C GLU A 41 -23.01 18.57 17.62
N LYS A 42 -24.33 18.44 17.44
CA LYS A 42 -25.13 17.31 17.92
C LYS A 42 -25.84 16.65 16.74
N GLY A 43 -25.37 15.45 16.39
CA GLY A 43 -25.93 14.64 15.30
C GLY A 43 -25.28 14.89 13.95
N VAL A 44 -26.00 14.53 12.88
CA VAL A 44 -25.54 14.61 11.49
C VAL A 44 -26.56 15.42 10.70
N CYS A 45 -26.11 16.36 9.87
CA CYS A 45 -27.03 17.06 8.98
C CYS A 45 -27.56 16.13 7.88
N ARG A 46 -28.79 16.41 7.43
CA ARG A 46 -29.50 15.62 6.39
C ARG A 46 -28.66 15.38 5.13
N LEU A 47 -27.90 16.39 4.70
CA LEU A 47 -27.10 16.34 3.47
C LEU A 47 -25.79 15.54 3.61
N CYS A 48 -25.24 15.40 4.83
CA CYS A 48 -24.06 14.56 5.06
C CYS A 48 -24.41 13.07 5.14
N TYR A 49 -25.64 12.74 5.55
CA TYR A 49 -26.12 11.35 5.57
C TYR A 49 -26.76 10.94 4.22
N GLY A 50 -27.46 11.89 3.59
CA GLY A 50 -28.06 11.73 2.26
C GLY A 50 -29.31 10.88 2.29
N ARG A 51 -29.35 9.88 1.40
CA ARG A 51 -30.49 8.98 1.19
C ARG A 51 -30.66 7.99 2.35
N ASP A 52 -31.87 7.86 2.83
CA ASP A 52 -32.28 6.72 3.66
C ASP A 52 -32.44 5.48 2.77
N LEU A 53 -31.76 4.40 3.16
CA LEU A 53 -31.71 3.15 2.39
C LEU A 53 -32.98 2.31 2.57
N CYS A 54 -33.80 2.57 3.60
CA CYS A 54 -35.06 1.87 3.81
C CYS A 54 -36.18 2.39 2.90
N HIS A 55 -36.37 3.71 2.85
CA HIS A 55 -37.45 4.33 2.08
C HIS A 55 -37.01 4.86 0.71
N GLY A 56 -35.70 4.93 0.45
CA GLY A 56 -35.15 5.40 -0.81
C GLY A 56 -35.27 6.91 -1.05
N GLY A 57 -35.73 7.69 -0.07
CA GLY A 57 -35.79 9.14 -0.12
C GLY A 57 -34.64 9.80 0.65
N LEU A 58 -34.59 11.14 0.63
CA LEU A 58 -33.65 11.89 1.49
C LEU A 58 -34.08 11.74 2.97
N VAL A 59 -33.14 11.38 3.85
CA VAL A 59 -33.40 11.03 5.28
C VAL A 59 -34.26 12.06 6.01
N ASN A 60 -35.15 11.65 6.91
CA ASN A 60 -36.03 12.60 7.60
C ASN A 60 -35.31 13.34 8.73
N LEU A 61 -35.73 14.58 9.01
CA LEU A 61 -35.24 15.30 10.18
C LEU A 61 -35.76 14.62 11.45
N GLY A 62 -34.86 14.35 12.40
CA GLY A 62 -35.18 13.64 13.65
C GLY A 62 -34.98 12.12 13.59
N GLU A 63 -34.55 11.59 12.44
CA GLU A 63 -34.29 10.16 12.28
C GLU A 63 -33.05 9.70 13.09
N THR A 64 -33.17 8.54 13.74
CA THR A 64 -32.17 8.01 14.68
C THR A 64 -31.06 7.25 13.95
N VAL A 65 -30.37 7.93 13.02
CA VAL A 65 -29.33 7.35 12.15
C VAL A 65 -28.21 6.62 12.88
N GLY A 66 -27.92 7.01 14.14
CA GLY A 66 -26.95 6.31 14.99
C GLY A 66 -27.40 4.93 15.43
N VAL A 67 -28.68 4.76 15.79
CA VAL A 67 -29.26 3.47 16.16
C VAL A 67 -29.37 2.58 14.94
N ILE A 68 -29.82 3.14 13.81
CA ILE A 68 -29.90 2.43 12.53
C ILE A 68 -28.51 1.91 12.14
N ALA A 69 -27.48 2.76 12.15
CA ALA A 69 -26.12 2.35 11.86
C ALA A 69 -25.59 1.23 12.79
N ALA A 70 -25.85 1.34 14.10
CA ALA A 70 -25.45 0.32 15.06
C ALA A 70 -26.14 -1.03 14.79
N GLN A 71 -27.43 -1.02 14.43
CA GLN A 71 -28.19 -2.22 14.08
C GLN A 71 -27.72 -2.83 12.77
N SER A 72 -27.51 -2.02 11.73
CA SER A 72 -27.02 -2.46 10.42
C SER A 72 -25.64 -3.13 10.47
N ILE A 73 -24.84 -2.84 11.50
CA ILE A 73 -23.54 -3.47 11.74
C ILE A 73 -23.70 -4.66 12.70
N GLY A 74 -24.43 -4.47 13.79
CA GLY A 74 -24.57 -5.44 14.88
C GLY A 74 -25.37 -6.69 14.52
N GLU A 75 -26.52 -6.56 13.85
CA GLU A 75 -27.35 -7.71 13.47
C GLU A 75 -26.58 -8.66 12.54
N PRO A 76 -26.04 -8.19 11.38
CA PRO A 76 -25.22 -9.06 10.55
C PRO A 76 -24.01 -9.60 11.31
N GLY A 77 -23.38 -8.79 12.17
CA GLY A 77 -22.25 -9.22 12.99
C GLY A 77 -22.56 -10.45 13.85
N THR A 78 -23.70 -10.45 14.57
CA THR A 78 -24.14 -11.61 15.36
C THR A 78 -24.46 -12.83 14.48
N GLN A 79 -24.98 -12.61 13.27
CA GLN A 79 -25.21 -13.67 12.31
C GLN A 79 -23.90 -14.27 11.78
N LEU A 80 -22.86 -13.46 11.59
CA LEU A 80 -21.53 -13.92 11.17
C LEU A 80 -20.95 -14.90 12.18
N THR A 81 -21.07 -14.62 13.49
CA THR A 81 -20.56 -15.53 14.53
C THR A 81 -21.25 -16.90 14.54
N MET A 82 -22.49 -16.99 14.06
CA MET A 82 -23.19 -18.27 13.91
C MET A 82 -22.83 -19.01 12.61
N ARG A 83 -22.32 -18.31 11.59
CA ARG A 83 -21.95 -18.89 10.28
C ARG A 83 -20.47 -19.20 10.13
N THR A 84 -19.59 -18.63 10.95
CA THR A 84 -18.14 -18.82 10.84
C THR A 84 -17.67 -20.13 11.45
N PHE A 85 -17.70 -21.19 10.66
CA PHE A 85 -16.90 -22.39 10.88
C PHE A 85 -16.48 -22.97 9.52
N HIS A 86 -15.16 -23.08 9.31
CA HIS A 86 -14.48 -23.75 8.20
C HIS A 86 -14.76 -23.19 6.79
N ILE A 87 -14.26 -21.99 6.49
CA ILE A 87 -13.77 -21.77 5.11
C ILE A 87 -12.42 -22.50 5.06
N GLY A 88 -12.49 -23.82 4.93
CA GLY A 88 -11.32 -24.66 4.76
C GLY A 88 -10.72 -24.39 3.39
N GLY A 89 -9.51 -23.82 3.36
CA GLY A 89 -8.48 -24.04 2.33
C GLY A 89 -8.75 -23.65 0.89
N THR A 90 -9.96 -23.30 0.48
CA THR A 90 -10.28 -22.89 -0.89
C THR A 90 -10.59 -21.40 -0.91
N ALA A 91 -9.56 -20.60 -0.67
CA ALA A 91 -9.58 -19.23 -1.15
C ALA A 91 -9.77 -19.29 -2.67
N SER A 92 -10.94 -18.89 -3.15
CA SER A 92 -11.15 -18.61 -4.57
C SER A 92 -10.01 -17.68 -4.99
N ARG A 93 -9.09 -18.20 -5.82
CA ARG A 93 -8.01 -17.40 -6.41
C ARG A 93 -8.70 -16.28 -7.17
N SER A 94 -8.76 -15.09 -6.58
CA SER A 94 -8.99 -13.87 -7.33
C SER A 94 -7.94 -13.86 -8.43
N VAL A 95 -8.38 -13.71 -9.69
CA VAL A 95 -7.48 -13.58 -10.84
C VAL A 95 -6.64 -12.34 -10.57
N GLU A 96 -5.39 -12.53 -10.15
CA GLU A 96 -4.50 -11.40 -9.89
C GLU A 96 -4.15 -10.78 -11.24
N GLN A 97 -4.53 -9.51 -11.40
CA GLN A 97 -4.10 -8.72 -12.55
C GLN A 97 -2.57 -8.55 -12.45
N ASN A 98 -1.88 -8.98 -13.49
CA ASN A 98 -0.42 -8.91 -13.64
C ASN A 98 0.01 -7.86 -14.66
N LYS A 99 -0.95 -7.11 -15.19
CA LYS A 99 -0.75 -6.11 -16.22
C LYS A 99 -1.70 -4.94 -16.01
N TRP A 100 -1.26 -3.77 -16.43
CA TRP A 100 -2.07 -2.57 -16.52
C TRP A 100 -2.24 -2.16 -17.98
N GLU A 101 -3.47 -2.25 -18.45
CA GLU A 101 -3.93 -1.74 -19.74
C GLU A 101 -4.65 -0.41 -19.50
N ALA A 102 -4.36 0.59 -20.34
CA ALA A 102 -4.93 1.92 -20.24
C ALA A 102 -6.46 1.87 -20.32
N SER A 103 -7.17 2.31 -19.29
CA SER A 103 -8.63 2.38 -19.32
C SER A 103 -9.11 3.53 -20.19
N PHE A 104 -8.28 4.56 -20.34
CA PHE A 104 -8.56 5.76 -21.14
C PHE A 104 -7.35 6.20 -21.96
N SER A 105 -7.61 6.81 -23.12
CA SER A 105 -6.56 7.48 -23.87
C SER A 105 -6.15 8.79 -23.18
N GLY A 106 -4.86 9.12 -23.23
CA GLY A 106 -4.33 10.35 -22.65
C GLY A 106 -2.81 10.36 -22.60
N VAL A 107 -2.24 11.31 -21.89
CA VAL A 107 -0.78 11.41 -21.69
C VAL A 107 -0.41 10.76 -20.37
N LEU A 108 0.60 9.91 -20.37
CA LEU A 108 1.09 9.23 -19.18
C LEU A 108 1.99 10.16 -18.35
N ARG A 109 1.72 10.28 -17.06
CA ARG A 109 2.52 11.03 -16.09
C ARG A 109 2.81 10.14 -14.89
N PHE A 110 3.99 10.23 -14.32
CA PHE A 110 4.33 9.50 -13.11
C PHE A 110 4.42 10.42 -11.90
N ASP A 111 4.01 9.92 -10.74
CA ASP A 111 4.02 10.64 -9.46
C ASP A 111 4.82 9.81 -8.45
N ASP A 112 5.84 10.42 -7.84
CA ASP A 112 6.76 9.78 -6.87
C ASP A 112 7.43 8.47 -7.39
N LEU A 113 7.76 8.44 -8.69
CA LEU A 113 8.31 7.24 -9.33
C LEU A 113 9.84 7.22 -9.28
N LYS A 114 10.39 6.20 -8.61
CA LYS A 114 11.81 5.86 -8.71
C LYS A 114 11.98 4.71 -9.70
N GLU A 115 12.68 4.96 -10.80
CA GLU A 115 12.84 4.01 -11.89
C GLU A 115 14.32 3.79 -12.25
N VAL A 116 14.59 2.66 -12.90
CA VAL A 116 15.91 2.33 -13.42
C VAL A 116 15.78 1.62 -14.76
N LYS A 117 16.72 1.87 -15.67
CA LYS A 117 16.75 1.20 -16.98
C LYS A 117 17.58 -0.06 -16.91
N ASN A 118 16.97 -1.20 -17.19
CA ASN A 118 17.68 -2.46 -17.27
C ASN A 118 18.48 -2.58 -18.59
N ARG A 119 19.35 -3.58 -18.70
CA ARG A 119 20.20 -3.90 -19.86
C ARG A 119 19.40 -4.01 -21.18
N GLU A 120 18.17 -4.48 -21.10
CA GLU A 120 17.27 -4.63 -22.26
C GLU A 120 16.61 -3.30 -22.69
N GLY A 121 16.86 -2.21 -21.96
CA GLY A 121 16.24 -0.90 -22.21
C GLY A 121 14.87 -0.70 -21.57
N ASN A 122 14.33 -1.74 -20.93
CA ASN A 122 13.08 -1.69 -20.17
C ASN A 122 13.24 -0.88 -18.89
N ILE A 123 12.22 -0.12 -18.52
CA ILE A 123 12.20 0.68 -17.29
C ILE A 123 11.59 -0.16 -16.17
N VAL A 124 12.30 -0.33 -15.07
CA VAL A 124 11.87 -1.12 -13.91
C VAL A 124 11.69 -0.19 -12.71
N ILE A 125 10.59 -0.38 -11.99
CA ILE A 125 10.22 0.45 -10.84
C ILE A 125 10.90 -0.06 -9.57
N LEU A 126 11.57 0.84 -8.86
CA LEU A 126 12.24 0.55 -7.58
C LEU A 126 11.45 1.05 -6.36
N GLY A 127 10.54 2.01 -6.54
CA GLY A 127 9.77 2.62 -5.46
C GLY A 127 8.54 1.81 -5.03
N ARG A 128 8.11 1.96 -3.77
CA ARG A 128 6.87 1.36 -3.24
C ARG A 128 5.60 2.16 -3.53
N ARG A 129 5.75 3.45 -3.78
CA ARG A 129 4.67 4.45 -3.85
C ARG A 129 4.49 5.06 -5.23
N GLY A 130 5.26 4.62 -6.23
CA GLY A 130 5.14 5.14 -7.58
C GLY A 130 3.69 5.00 -8.06
N GLU A 131 3.09 6.10 -8.47
CA GLU A 131 1.77 6.11 -9.09
C GLU A 131 1.91 6.57 -10.54
N ALA A 132 1.10 6.00 -11.42
CA ALA A 132 0.94 6.47 -12.77
C ALA A 132 -0.43 7.09 -12.95
N VAL A 133 -0.46 8.22 -13.64
CA VAL A 133 -1.64 9.02 -13.92
C VAL A 133 -1.75 9.20 -15.42
N ILE A 134 -2.94 8.90 -15.97
CA ILE A 134 -3.28 9.29 -17.35
C ILE A 134 -4.03 10.61 -17.27
N VAL A 135 -3.48 11.65 -17.88
CA VAL A 135 -4.07 12.99 -17.96
C VAL A 135 -4.65 13.26 -19.35
N GLU A 136 -5.63 14.17 -19.41
CA GLU A 136 -6.30 14.55 -20.65
C GLU A 136 -5.47 15.52 -21.50
N GLY A 137 -4.63 14.99 -22.41
CA GLY A 137 -3.81 15.79 -23.32
C GLY A 137 -3.91 15.39 -24.80
N GLU A 138 -3.46 16.27 -25.71
CA GLU A 138 -3.33 15.96 -27.16
C GLU A 138 -2.14 15.01 -27.45
N LYS A 139 -2.12 14.39 -28.64
CA LYS A 139 -1.14 13.37 -29.08
C LYS A 139 0.34 13.81 -29.04
N THR A 140 0.68 15.05 -28.71
CA THR A 140 2.07 15.53 -28.74
C THR A 140 2.33 16.63 -27.73
N ILE A 141 2.51 16.27 -26.46
CA ILE A 141 2.99 17.20 -25.44
C ILE A 141 4.49 16.98 -25.27
N LYS A 142 5.29 18.05 -25.40
CA LYS A 142 6.74 17.98 -25.17
C LYS A 142 6.98 17.75 -23.67
N PRO A 143 7.96 16.94 -23.25
CA PRO A 143 8.24 16.66 -21.83
C PRO A 143 8.53 17.91 -20.98
N LYS A 144 8.86 19.05 -21.60
CA LYS A 144 9.02 20.35 -20.93
C LYS A 144 7.72 21.05 -20.49
N ALA A 145 6.55 20.57 -20.90
CA ALA A 145 5.23 21.11 -20.53
C ALA A 145 4.47 20.21 -19.54
N LEU A 146 5.13 19.20 -18.95
CA LEU A 146 4.50 18.29 -17.99
C LEU A 146 3.98 19.00 -16.73
N GLY A 147 4.62 20.08 -16.31
CA GLY A 147 4.16 20.92 -15.20
C GLY A 147 2.86 21.67 -15.50
N ASP A 148 2.57 21.95 -16.78
CA ASP A 148 1.30 22.57 -17.18
C ASP A 148 0.12 21.59 -17.08
N LEU A 149 0.40 20.27 -17.07
CA LEU A 149 -0.59 19.20 -16.93
C LEU A 149 -0.99 18.93 -15.47
N GLU A 150 -0.38 19.58 -14.48
CA GLU A 150 -0.82 19.47 -13.08
C GLU A 150 -2.26 19.93 -12.89
N ASN A 151 -2.72 20.87 -13.73
CA ASN A 151 -4.07 21.40 -13.73
C ASN A 151 -5.01 20.66 -14.69
N GLU A 152 -4.51 19.71 -15.48
CA GLU A 152 -5.34 18.92 -16.39
C GLU A 152 -6.06 17.80 -15.64
N ARG A 153 -7.20 17.41 -16.20
CA ARG A 153 -8.08 16.42 -15.59
C ARG A 153 -7.42 15.04 -15.62
N GLU A 154 -7.20 14.48 -14.43
CA GLU A 154 -6.79 13.07 -14.28
C GLU A 154 -7.94 12.16 -14.73
N ARG A 155 -7.68 11.32 -15.73
CA ARG A 155 -8.62 10.32 -16.24
C ARG A 155 -8.48 8.99 -15.51
N GLU A 156 -7.24 8.58 -15.25
CA GLU A 156 -6.94 7.35 -14.51
C GLU A 156 -5.75 7.58 -13.58
N ARG A 157 -5.79 7.00 -12.37
CA ARG A 157 -4.64 6.95 -11.46
C ARG A 157 -4.48 5.55 -10.90
N ARG A 158 -3.30 4.95 -11.08
CA ARG A 158 -2.99 3.58 -10.62
C ARG A 158 -1.68 3.55 -9.83
N PRO A 159 -1.66 2.89 -8.66
CA PRO A 159 -0.41 2.59 -7.98
C PRO A 159 0.34 1.51 -8.75
N LEU A 160 1.65 1.72 -8.93
CA LEU A 160 2.55 0.79 -9.60
C LEU A 160 3.36 0.03 -8.55
N PRO A 161 3.31 -1.32 -8.54
CA PRO A 161 4.08 -2.08 -7.58
C PRO A 161 5.57 -2.04 -7.90
N MET A 162 6.40 -2.19 -6.87
CA MET A 162 7.84 -2.35 -7.03
C MET A 162 8.14 -3.57 -7.92
N GLY A 163 9.06 -3.37 -8.86
CA GLY A 163 9.45 -4.36 -9.85
C GLY A 163 8.48 -4.53 -11.02
N ALA A 164 7.48 -3.67 -11.14
CA ALA A 164 6.77 -3.55 -12.40
C ALA A 164 7.71 -3.01 -13.49
N THR A 165 7.59 -3.63 -14.66
CA THR A 165 8.26 -3.22 -15.90
C THR A 165 7.33 -2.29 -16.66
N LEU A 166 7.80 -1.07 -16.90
CA LEU A 166 7.12 -0.08 -17.73
C LEU A 166 7.51 -0.27 -19.19
N ILE A 167 6.48 -0.37 -20.03
CA ILE A 167 6.61 -0.46 -21.49
C ILE A 167 6.56 0.94 -22.11
N LYS A 168 5.86 1.87 -21.45
CA LYS A 168 5.63 3.24 -21.88
C LYS A 168 6.40 4.25 -21.03
N GLN A 169 6.82 5.34 -21.66
CA GLN A 169 7.58 6.39 -21.00
C GLN A 169 6.70 7.55 -20.54
N GLU A 170 7.22 8.31 -19.59
CA GLU A 170 6.56 9.53 -19.14
C GLU A 170 6.42 10.55 -20.29
N GLY A 171 5.24 11.15 -20.39
CA GLY A 171 4.86 12.08 -21.46
C GLY A 171 4.42 11.42 -22.75
N GLU A 172 4.41 10.08 -22.84
CA GLU A 172 3.90 9.36 -24.00
C GLU A 172 2.37 9.37 -24.02
N PHE A 173 1.80 9.54 -25.22
CA PHE A 173 0.36 9.40 -25.41
C PHE A 173 0.01 7.91 -25.52
N VAL A 174 -0.88 7.45 -24.65
CA VAL A 174 -1.39 6.07 -24.62
C VAL A 174 -2.81 6.02 -25.17
N GLU A 175 -3.12 5.01 -25.97
CA GLU A 175 -4.49 4.74 -26.43
C GLU A 175 -5.20 3.76 -25.48
N GLN A 176 -6.53 3.88 -25.38
CA GLN A 176 -7.33 2.95 -24.57
C GLN A 176 -7.08 1.48 -24.98
N GLY A 177 -6.79 0.63 -24.00
CA GLY A 177 -6.45 -0.78 -24.17
C GLY A 177 -4.95 -1.04 -24.39
N GLU A 178 -4.12 -0.01 -24.47
CA GLU A 178 -2.68 -0.17 -24.63
C GLU A 178 -2.01 -0.60 -23.32
N LEU A 179 -1.03 -1.51 -23.41
CA LEU A 179 -0.32 -2.04 -22.25
C LEU A 179 0.72 -1.03 -21.76
N ILE A 180 0.60 -0.60 -20.51
CA ILE A 180 1.48 0.41 -19.89
C ILE A 180 2.55 -0.26 -19.02
N ALA A 181 2.13 -1.22 -18.18
CA ALA A 181 3.01 -1.86 -17.21
C ALA A 181 2.66 -3.34 -17.01
N GLU A 182 3.66 -4.16 -16.69
CA GLU A 182 3.50 -5.57 -16.33
C GLU A 182 4.34 -5.93 -15.09
N TRP A 183 3.87 -6.88 -14.29
CA TRP A 183 4.59 -7.35 -13.10
C TRP A 183 4.25 -8.80 -12.76
N ASP A 184 5.09 -9.42 -11.93
CA ASP A 184 4.81 -10.74 -11.36
C ASP A 184 3.81 -10.59 -10.18
N PRO A 185 2.61 -11.19 -10.27
CA PRO A 185 1.61 -11.05 -9.22
C PRO A 185 1.95 -11.94 -8.00
N PHE A 186 2.76 -12.99 -8.18
CA PHE A 186 3.02 -14.00 -7.16
C PHE A 186 4.30 -13.77 -6.38
N SER A 187 5.16 -12.85 -6.82
CA SER A 187 6.41 -12.54 -6.14
C SER A 187 6.66 -11.04 -6.00
N VAL A 188 7.44 -10.66 -4.99
CA VAL A 188 8.02 -9.33 -4.87
C VAL A 188 9.50 -9.45 -5.23
N PRO A 189 9.96 -8.86 -6.33
CA PRO A 189 11.35 -8.94 -6.73
C PRO A 189 12.23 -8.01 -5.90
N ILE A 190 13.41 -8.48 -5.51
CA ILE A 190 14.50 -7.68 -4.95
C ILE A 190 15.37 -7.25 -6.12
N ILE A 191 15.39 -5.96 -6.43
CA ILE A 191 16.04 -5.41 -7.62
C ILE A 191 17.21 -4.53 -7.21
N THR A 192 18.28 -4.57 -8.00
CA THR A 192 19.41 -3.66 -7.79
C THR A 192 19.21 -2.29 -8.43
N ASP A 193 19.61 -1.24 -7.73
CA ASP A 193 19.66 0.13 -8.22
C ASP A 193 21.01 0.52 -8.83
N VAL A 194 22.04 -0.32 -8.71
CA VAL A 194 23.39 -0.07 -9.22
C VAL A 194 23.91 -1.26 -10.04
N SER A 195 24.84 -0.99 -10.96
CA SER A 195 25.54 -2.03 -11.71
C SER A 195 26.84 -2.43 -11.00
N GLY A 196 27.19 -3.71 -11.03
CA GLY A 196 28.42 -4.23 -10.40
C GLY A 196 28.47 -5.74 -10.36
N THR A 197 29.36 -6.30 -9.55
CA THR A 197 29.50 -7.75 -9.36
C THR A 197 28.80 -8.19 -8.09
N VAL A 198 27.98 -9.23 -8.17
CA VAL A 198 27.30 -9.85 -7.02
C VAL A 198 28.31 -10.53 -6.12
N GLU A 199 28.25 -10.22 -4.83
CA GLU A 199 29.01 -10.91 -3.78
C GLU A 199 28.05 -11.40 -2.69
N PHE A 200 28.09 -12.71 -2.45
CA PHE A 200 27.31 -13.36 -1.41
C PHE A 200 27.99 -13.21 -0.04
N LYS A 201 27.25 -12.65 0.93
CA LYS A 201 27.64 -12.57 2.34
C LYS A 201 26.70 -13.45 3.15
N ASP A 202 27.27 -14.39 3.93
CA ASP A 202 26.52 -15.40 4.68
C ASP A 202 25.50 -16.20 3.84
N ILE A 203 25.84 -16.49 2.58
CA ILE A 203 25.06 -17.39 1.71
C ILE A 203 25.97 -18.56 1.31
N SER A 204 25.62 -19.74 1.79
CA SER A 204 26.33 -21.01 1.68
C SER A 204 25.32 -22.16 1.47
N GLU A 205 25.66 -23.07 0.56
CA GLU A 205 24.81 -24.20 0.21
C GLU A 205 24.67 -25.15 1.40
N GLY A 206 23.44 -25.58 1.69
CA GLY A 206 23.12 -26.51 2.77
C GLY A 206 22.95 -25.87 4.15
N GLU A 207 23.57 -24.72 4.41
CA GLU A 207 23.41 -23.98 5.68
C GLU A 207 22.36 -22.87 5.60
N THR A 208 22.39 -22.04 4.55
CA THR A 208 21.55 -20.82 4.43
C THR A 208 20.66 -20.86 3.20
N PHE A 209 21.00 -21.65 2.18
CA PHE A 209 20.09 -21.95 1.07
C PHE A 209 20.11 -23.43 0.69
N LYS A 210 19.02 -23.90 0.11
CA LYS A 210 18.86 -25.26 -0.42
C LYS A 210 18.29 -25.20 -1.82
N GLU A 211 18.71 -26.13 -2.67
CA GLU A 211 18.06 -26.35 -3.95
C GLU A 211 16.75 -27.12 -3.73
N GLN A 212 15.64 -26.51 -4.13
CA GLN A 212 14.33 -27.10 -4.10
C GLN A 212 13.85 -27.26 -5.54
N VAL A 213 13.47 -28.48 -5.91
CA VAL A 213 12.85 -28.73 -7.21
C VAL A 213 11.37 -28.42 -7.09
N ASP A 214 10.88 -27.55 -7.96
CA ASP A 214 9.45 -27.28 -8.08
C ASP A 214 8.76 -28.51 -8.69
N GLU A 215 7.85 -29.14 -7.93
CA GLU A 215 7.16 -30.37 -8.32
C GLU A 215 6.34 -30.22 -9.61
N VAL A 216 5.92 -29.00 -9.94
CA VAL A 216 5.09 -28.71 -11.11
C VAL A 216 5.93 -28.42 -12.35
N SER A 217 6.94 -27.56 -12.23
CA SER A 217 7.75 -27.11 -13.37
C SER A 217 8.99 -27.97 -13.62
N GLY A 218 9.41 -28.77 -12.63
CA GLY A 218 10.65 -29.55 -12.67
C GLY A 218 11.93 -28.71 -12.63
N VAL A 219 11.81 -27.39 -12.47
CA VAL A 219 12.94 -26.46 -12.40
C VAL A 219 13.48 -26.42 -10.97
N SER A 220 14.79 -26.54 -10.81
CA SER A 220 15.46 -26.33 -9.52
C SER A 220 15.55 -24.84 -9.21
N ARG A 221 15.13 -24.46 -8.00
CA ARG A 221 15.24 -23.10 -7.46
C ARG A 221 16.10 -23.11 -6.21
N LYS A 222 16.98 -22.12 -6.08
CA LYS A 222 17.80 -21.94 -4.87
C LYS A 222 17.00 -21.11 -3.86
N VAL A 223 16.53 -21.73 -2.79
CA VAL A 223 15.65 -21.09 -1.80
C VAL A 223 16.40 -20.86 -0.50
N ILE A 224 16.35 -19.64 0.02
CA ILE A 224 16.90 -19.30 1.34
C ILE A 224 16.10 -20.02 2.43
N HIS A 225 16.78 -20.66 3.36
CA HIS A 225 16.16 -21.29 4.52
C HIS A 225 16.79 -20.79 5.81
N GLU A 226 16.14 -21.07 6.94
CA GLU A 226 16.65 -20.69 8.25
C GLU A 226 17.94 -21.46 8.56
N SER A 227 19.01 -20.73 8.86
CA SER A 227 20.29 -21.30 9.28
C SER A 227 20.22 -21.79 10.73
N GLN A 228 21.00 -22.83 11.05
CA GLN A 228 21.15 -23.29 12.45
C GLN A 228 21.92 -22.26 13.30
N SER A 229 22.79 -21.49 12.66
CA SER A 229 23.58 -20.42 13.27
C SER A 229 22.79 -19.12 13.24
N MET A 230 22.30 -18.70 14.40
CA MET A 230 21.50 -17.47 14.59
C MET A 230 22.25 -16.17 14.23
N GLU A 231 23.53 -16.22 13.89
CA GLU A 231 24.34 -15.03 13.55
C GLU A 231 24.41 -14.75 12.05
N GLN A 232 24.20 -15.76 11.19
CA GLN A 232 24.30 -15.62 9.74
C GLN A 232 23.14 -14.77 9.20
N ARG A 233 23.46 -13.79 8.33
CA ARG A 233 22.48 -12.95 7.66
C ARG A 233 22.68 -13.03 6.14
N PRO A 234 21.89 -13.85 5.43
CA PRO A 234 22.04 -13.97 3.99
C PRO A 234 21.82 -12.61 3.34
N LEU A 235 22.88 -12.10 2.72
CA LEU A 235 22.99 -10.76 2.17
C LEU A 235 23.62 -10.85 0.78
N ILE A 236 23.06 -10.12 -0.17
CA ILE A 236 23.68 -9.87 -1.46
C ILE A 236 24.28 -8.46 -1.42
N ALA A 237 25.61 -8.37 -1.55
CA ALA A 237 26.30 -7.10 -1.72
C ALA A 237 26.68 -6.92 -3.19
N ILE A 238 26.61 -5.68 -3.69
CA ILE A 238 27.09 -5.36 -5.04
C ILE A 238 28.41 -4.64 -4.93
N CYS A 239 29.41 -5.19 -5.61
CA CYS A 239 30.80 -4.79 -5.50
C CYS A 239 31.31 -4.21 -6.81
N ASP A 240 32.16 -3.19 -6.72
CA ASP A 240 32.89 -2.65 -7.87
C ASP A 240 34.06 -3.60 -8.24
N LYS A 241 34.74 -3.34 -9.35
CA LYS A 241 35.91 -4.09 -9.88
C LYS A 241 37.03 -4.33 -8.86
N LYS A 242 37.06 -3.57 -7.76
CA LYS A 242 38.00 -3.70 -6.63
C LYS A 242 37.48 -4.56 -5.47
N LYS A 243 36.36 -5.29 -5.63
CA LYS A 243 35.69 -6.07 -4.57
C LYS A 243 35.34 -5.25 -3.32
N LYS A 244 34.99 -3.98 -3.51
CA LYS A 244 34.42 -3.15 -2.45
C LYS A 244 32.96 -2.91 -2.76
N THR A 245 32.12 -3.02 -1.73
CA THR A 245 30.69 -2.75 -1.83
C THR A 245 30.49 -1.33 -2.32
N VAL A 246 29.70 -1.18 -3.40
CA VAL A 246 29.32 0.11 -3.96
C VAL A 246 28.52 0.86 -2.91
N ILE A 247 28.79 2.16 -2.77
CA ILE A 247 28.01 3.04 -1.90
C ILE A 247 27.04 3.79 -2.82
N ARG A 248 25.75 3.75 -2.49
CA ARG A 248 24.70 4.47 -3.21
C ARG A 248 24.88 5.98 -3.09
N GLU A 249 24.19 6.74 -3.94
CA GLU A 249 24.19 8.21 -3.90
C GLU A 249 23.77 8.76 -2.54
N ASN A 250 22.90 8.03 -1.82
CA ASN A 250 22.42 8.41 -0.50
C ASN A 250 23.36 8.06 0.68
N GLY A 251 24.56 7.53 0.39
CA GLY A 251 25.58 7.19 1.39
C GLY A 251 25.41 5.81 2.04
N THR A 252 24.42 5.01 1.63
CA THR A 252 24.23 3.65 2.14
C THR A 252 24.98 2.62 1.29
N PRO A 253 25.54 1.54 1.89
CA PRO A 253 26.15 0.46 1.13
C PRO A 253 25.07 -0.30 0.34
N THR A 254 25.41 -0.70 -0.87
CA THR A 254 24.52 -1.49 -1.74
C THR A 254 24.47 -2.95 -1.27
N GLU A 255 23.72 -3.17 -0.21
CA GLU A 255 23.45 -4.48 0.37
C GLU A 255 21.94 -4.77 0.38
N PHE A 256 21.58 -6.00 0.04
CA PHE A 256 20.22 -6.49 -0.01
C PHE A 256 20.10 -7.70 0.91
N ALA A 257 19.38 -7.53 2.02
CA ALA A 257 19.06 -8.64 2.91
C ALA A 257 18.04 -9.56 2.24
N LEU A 258 18.25 -10.87 2.37
CA LEU A 258 17.36 -11.89 1.83
C LEU A 258 16.51 -12.48 2.95
N PRO A 259 15.18 -12.28 2.93
CA PRO A 259 14.27 -12.98 3.82
C PRO A 259 14.33 -14.50 3.62
N ILE A 260 13.95 -15.23 4.65
CA ILE A 260 13.76 -16.69 4.58
C ILE A 260 12.69 -16.98 3.51
N LYS A 261 12.87 -18.07 2.75
CA LYS A 261 12.07 -18.49 1.58
C LYS A 261 12.19 -17.59 0.34
N SER A 262 13.11 -16.62 0.33
CA SER A 262 13.44 -15.92 -0.91
C SER A 262 14.09 -16.87 -1.91
N GLU A 263 13.69 -16.78 -3.17
CA GLU A 263 14.27 -17.51 -4.28
C GLU A 263 15.41 -16.69 -4.89
N LEU A 264 16.62 -17.22 -4.92
CA LEU A 264 17.78 -16.58 -5.54
C LEU A 264 17.68 -16.67 -7.07
N MET A 265 17.84 -15.53 -7.75
CA MET A 265 17.82 -15.43 -9.22
C MET A 265 19.21 -15.27 -9.83
N VAL A 266 20.22 -14.94 -9.02
CA VAL A 266 21.60 -14.70 -9.44
C VAL A 266 22.58 -15.64 -8.74
N GLU A 267 23.78 -15.79 -9.31
CA GLU A 267 24.88 -16.53 -8.69
C GLU A 267 25.99 -15.59 -8.22
N ASN A 268 26.82 -16.09 -7.30
CA ASN A 268 27.94 -15.34 -6.76
C ASN A 268 28.98 -15.05 -7.86
N GLY A 269 29.45 -13.81 -7.94
CA GLY A 269 30.49 -13.37 -8.88
C GLY A 269 29.99 -12.98 -10.28
N ILE A 270 28.69 -13.04 -10.54
CA ILE A 270 28.11 -12.57 -11.80
C ILE A 270 28.01 -11.04 -11.81
N GLU A 271 28.23 -10.44 -12.98
CA GLU A 271 27.99 -9.01 -13.21
C GLU A 271 26.49 -8.76 -13.44
N VAL A 272 25.92 -7.85 -12.66
CA VAL A 272 24.52 -7.42 -12.73
C VAL A 272 24.44 -5.95 -13.12
N HIS A 273 23.39 -5.60 -13.84
CA HIS A 273 23.06 -4.23 -14.19
C HIS A 273 21.95 -3.69 -13.28
N ALA A 274 21.90 -2.36 -13.18
CA ALA A 274 20.83 -1.68 -12.47
C ALA A 274 19.48 -2.05 -13.13
N GLY A 275 18.51 -2.50 -12.34
CA GLY A 275 17.23 -3.06 -12.82
C GLY A 275 17.16 -4.58 -12.86
N ASP A 276 18.27 -5.30 -12.66
CA ASP A 276 18.25 -6.77 -12.58
C ASP A 276 17.67 -7.28 -11.25
N VAL A 277 16.91 -8.37 -11.33
CA VAL A 277 16.31 -9.04 -10.18
C VAL A 277 17.34 -9.96 -9.52
N LEU A 278 17.68 -9.70 -8.27
CA LEU A 278 18.61 -10.48 -7.45
C LEU A 278 17.93 -11.70 -6.83
N ALA A 279 16.71 -11.51 -6.33
CA ALA A 279 15.92 -12.55 -5.68
C ALA A 279 14.42 -12.26 -5.80
N LYS A 280 13.59 -13.27 -5.59
CA LYS A 280 12.12 -13.14 -5.57
C LYS A 280 11.58 -13.63 -4.23
N ILE A 281 10.71 -12.83 -3.62
CA ILE A 281 10.01 -13.20 -2.38
C ILE A 281 8.60 -13.69 -2.76
N PRO A 282 8.24 -14.96 -2.53
CA PRO A 282 6.88 -15.44 -2.79
C PRO A 282 5.84 -14.67 -1.95
N ARG A 283 4.80 -14.13 -2.59
CA ARG A 283 3.74 -13.35 -1.93
C ARG A 283 2.85 -14.17 -1.00
N GLU A 284 2.92 -15.49 -1.04
CA GLU A 284 2.27 -16.35 -0.02
C GLU A 284 2.72 -16.00 1.40
N LEU A 285 3.95 -15.48 1.57
CA LEU A 285 4.47 -14.95 2.83
C LEU A 285 3.88 -13.59 3.19
N ALA A 286 3.60 -12.75 2.19
CA ALA A 286 2.99 -11.42 2.34
C ALA A 286 1.47 -11.47 2.56
N ARG A 287 0.82 -12.59 2.20
CA ARG A 287 -0.64 -12.81 2.36
C ARG A 287 -1.07 -13.32 3.73
N ASN A 288 -0.20 -13.28 4.74
CA ASN A 288 -0.62 -13.42 6.14
C ASN A 288 -1.30 -12.13 6.68
N LYS A 289 -2.07 -11.42 5.86
CA LYS A 289 -3.06 -10.51 6.42
C LYS A 289 -4.13 -11.39 7.05
N ASP A 290 -4.25 -11.30 8.37
CA ASP A 290 -5.28 -11.98 9.18
C ASP A 290 -6.67 -11.37 8.90
N ILE A 291 -7.08 -11.50 7.64
CA ILE A 291 -8.40 -11.15 7.13
C ILE A 291 -9.44 -12.16 7.68
N THR A 292 -8.96 -13.32 8.15
CA THR A 292 -9.73 -14.44 8.67
C THR A 292 -10.38 -14.19 10.04
N GLY A 293 -10.06 -13.08 10.71
CA GLY A 293 -10.54 -12.80 12.07
C GLY A 293 -12.06 -12.61 12.21
N GLY A 294 -12.82 -12.41 11.12
CA GLY A 294 -14.29 -12.27 11.17
C GLY A 294 -14.75 -11.17 12.15
N LEU A 295 -15.82 -11.41 12.91
CA LEU A 295 -16.33 -10.44 13.89
C LEU A 295 -15.29 -10.05 14.99
N PRO A 296 -14.46 -10.97 15.54
CA PRO A 296 -13.37 -10.60 16.44
C PRO A 296 -12.49 -9.46 15.93
N ARG A 297 -12.22 -9.41 14.62
CA ARG A 297 -11.44 -8.32 14.00
C ARG A 297 -12.19 -6.99 14.01
N VAL A 298 -13.50 -7.01 13.72
CA VAL A 298 -14.34 -5.81 13.78
C VAL A 298 -14.42 -5.27 15.21
N ALA A 299 -14.54 -6.15 16.20
CA ALA A 299 -14.51 -5.78 17.61
C ALA A 299 -13.16 -5.16 18.01
N GLU A 300 -12.04 -5.75 17.57
CA GLU A 300 -10.70 -5.21 17.79
C GLU A 300 -10.54 -3.78 17.24
N LEU A 301 -11.07 -3.52 16.04
CA LEU A 301 -11.04 -2.21 15.39
C LEU A 301 -11.90 -1.17 16.13
N PHE A 302 -13.13 -1.51 16.51
CA PHE A 302 -14.02 -0.58 17.22
C PHE A 302 -13.57 -0.31 18.66
N GLU A 303 -12.90 -1.27 19.29
CA GLU A 303 -12.28 -1.06 20.60
C GLU A 303 -10.91 -0.36 20.51
N ALA A 304 -10.42 -0.07 19.30
CA ALA A 304 -9.10 0.50 19.04
C ALA A 304 -7.99 -0.25 19.81
N ARG A 305 -8.09 -1.59 19.86
CA ARG A 305 -7.08 -2.44 20.51
C ARG A 305 -5.81 -2.48 19.68
N VAL A 306 -4.68 -2.63 20.37
CA VAL A 306 -3.40 -2.87 19.71
C VAL A 306 -3.38 -4.29 19.15
N PRO A 307 -3.13 -4.48 17.85
CA PRO A 307 -3.06 -5.82 17.26
C PRO A 307 -1.94 -6.66 17.85
N LYS A 308 -2.19 -7.97 17.97
CA LYS A 308 -1.14 -8.92 18.40
C LYS A 308 0.02 -8.97 17.41
N ASP A 309 -0.33 -8.94 16.13
CA ASP A 309 0.57 -8.88 15.00
C ASP A 309 0.59 -7.44 14.45
N GLN A 310 1.22 -6.52 15.20
CA GLN A 310 1.27 -5.10 14.83
C GLN A 310 2.34 -4.86 13.75
N ALA A 311 1.94 -4.19 12.67
CA ALA A 311 2.88 -3.56 11.75
C ALA A 311 3.50 -2.32 12.41
N VAL A 312 4.81 -2.20 12.34
CA VAL A 312 5.51 -0.98 12.78
C VAL A 312 5.59 -0.05 11.58
N ILE A 313 5.09 1.17 11.72
CA ILE A 313 5.14 2.20 10.69
C ILE A 313 6.25 3.21 10.98
N SER A 314 6.83 3.82 9.93
CA SER A 314 7.73 4.96 10.10
C SER A 314 6.97 6.17 10.63
N GLU A 315 7.57 6.97 11.51
CA GLU A 315 7.02 8.23 12.03
C GLU A 315 7.54 9.43 11.24
N ILE A 316 8.68 9.26 10.56
CA ILE A 316 9.38 10.31 9.83
C ILE A 316 9.63 9.87 8.39
N ASP A 317 9.80 10.86 7.52
CA ASP A 317 10.30 10.67 6.17
C ASP A 317 11.83 10.47 6.21
N GLY A 318 12.36 9.53 5.44
CA GLY A 318 13.80 9.33 5.38
C GLY A 318 14.26 8.02 4.76
N ILE A 319 15.58 7.81 4.83
CA ILE A 319 16.27 6.65 4.29
C ILE A 319 16.41 5.57 5.36
N VAL A 320 16.11 4.33 4.99
CA VAL A 320 16.21 3.14 5.85
C VAL A 320 17.67 2.72 6.00
N GLU A 321 18.13 2.60 7.24
CA GLU A 321 19.44 2.09 7.62
C GLU A 321 19.28 0.93 8.60
N PHE A 322 20.04 -0.14 8.41
CA PHE A 322 20.11 -1.24 9.38
C PHE A 322 21.33 -1.09 10.26
N ASP A 323 21.11 -1.10 11.57
CA ASP A 323 22.18 -1.05 12.58
C ASP A 323 22.47 -2.44 13.15
N ALA A 324 23.51 -2.52 13.98
CA ALA A 324 23.83 -3.73 14.74
C ALA A 324 22.66 -4.15 15.66
N ASP A 325 22.44 -5.46 15.74
CA ASP A 325 21.36 -5.99 16.56
C ASP A 325 21.62 -5.77 18.04
N VAL A 326 20.55 -5.48 18.77
CA VAL A 326 20.61 -5.30 20.21
C VAL A 326 19.64 -6.27 20.87
N LYS A 327 20.17 -7.14 21.75
CA LYS A 327 19.37 -8.07 22.57
C LYS A 327 18.37 -8.90 21.74
N LYS A 328 18.84 -9.53 20.65
CA LYS A 328 18.01 -10.35 19.71
C LYS A 328 16.90 -9.57 18.99
N LYS A 329 16.99 -8.24 18.95
CA LYS A 329 16.14 -7.38 18.12
C LYS A 329 16.99 -6.75 17.03
N GLN A 330 16.45 -6.71 15.81
CA GLN A 330 17.03 -5.99 14.70
C GLN A 330 16.70 -4.52 14.84
N ARG A 331 17.69 -3.65 14.67
CA ARG A 331 17.51 -2.20 14.76
C ARG A 331 17.41 -1.63 13.35
N ILE A 332 16.29 -0.96 13.07
CA ILE A 332 16.12 -0.12 11.89
C ILE A 332 16.22 1.33 12.33
N ARG A 333 17.03 2.12 11.66
CA ARG A 333 17.12 3.56 11.82
C ARG A 333 16.59 4.22 10.55
N ILE A 334 15.71 5.20 10.70
CA ILE A 334 15.27 6.05 9.60
C ILE A 334 16.00 7.39 9.73
N ARG A 335 16.79 7.73 8.70
CA ARG A 335 17.56 8.98 8.64
C ARG A 335 16.86 9.99 7.73
N PRO A 336 16.50 11.18 8.23
CA PRO A 336 15.96 12.25 7.39
C PRO A 336 16.91 12.61 6.24
N GLU A 337 16.38 12.80 5.05
CA GLU A 337 17.17 13.14 3.86
C GLU A 337 17.86 14.51 4.00
N ASP A 338 17.15 15.48 4.60
CA ASP A 338 17.65 16.85 4.82
C ASP A 338 18.79 16.94 5.84
N GLY A 339 19.09 15.87 6.58
CA GLY A 339 20.13 15.83 7.62
C GLY A 339 19.95 16.80 8.79
N LYS A 340 18.84 17.55 8.82
CA LYS A 340 18.51 18.56 9.84
C LYS A 340 17.55 18.05 10.93
N GLY A 341 17.16 16.78 10.87
CA GLY A 341 16.27 16.15 11.83
C GLY A 341 16.93 14.99 12.56
N ASP A 342 16.39 14.65 13.73
CA ASP A 342 16.82 13.48 14.49
C ASP A 342 16.41 12.19 13.78
N SER A 343 17.34 11.23 13.71
CA SER A 343 17.03 9.89 13.21
C SER A 343 16.14 9.14 14.20
N LYS A 344 15.15 8.41 13.69
CA LYS A 344 14.26 7.59 14.52
C LYS A 344 14.68 6.13 14.48
N GLU A 345 14.81 5.51 15.65
CA GLU A 345 15.18 4.09 15.78
C GLU A 345 13.97 3.21 16.11
N TYR A 346 13.87 2.07 15.45
CA TYR A 346 12.85 1.03 15.62
C TYR A 346 13.51 -0.30 15.97
N LEU A 347 13.00 -0.95 17.02
CA LEU A 347 13.51 -2.24 17.49
C LEU A 347 12.54 -3.37 17.13
N ILE A 348 12.95 -4.19 16.17
CA ILE A 348 12.15 -5.23 15.57
C ILE A 348 12.52 -6.60 16.17
N PRO A 349 11.56 -7.36 16.72
CA PRO A 349 11.83 -8.73 17.13
C PRO A 349 12.34 -9.57 15.95
N ARG A 350 13.41 -10.35 16.15
CA ARG A 350 13.88 -11.30 15.13
C ARG A 350 12.80 -12.32 14.76
N GLY A 351 12.75 -12.71 13.49
CA GLY A 351 11.75 -13.63 12.93
C GLY A 351 10.54 -12.94 12.32
N ARG A 352 10.44 -11.61 12.44
CA ARG A 352 9.43 -10.79 11.74
C ARG A 352 9.92 -10.45 10.33
N HIS A 353 9.03 -10.51 9.36
CA HIS A 353 9.36 -10.19 7.96
C HIS A 353 9.43 -8.66 7.78
N ILE A 354 10.63 -8.17 7.47
CA ILE A 354 10.89 -6.76 7.20
C ILE A 354 10.55 -6.51 5.73
N THR A 355 9.71 -5.51 5.49
CA THR A 355 9.21 -5.17 4.15
C THR A 355 10.13 -4.23 3.39
N VAL A 356 11.06 -3.58 4.08
CA VAL A 356 11.93 -2.52 3.55
C VAL A 356 13.38 -2.98 3.40
N HIS A 357 14.10 -2.36 2.47
CA HIS A 357 15.49 -2.64 2.15
C HIS A 357 16.43 -1.51 2.61
N MET A 358 17.72 -1.81 2.69
CA MET A 358 18.72 -0.83 3.08
C MET A 358 18.84 0.24 1.99
N GLY A 359 18.88 1.52 2.39
CA GLY A 359 18.95 2.63 1.45
C GLY A 359 17.63 2.98 0.76
N GLU A 360 16.54 2.28 1.10
CA GLU A 360 15.20 2.59 0.61
C GLU A 360 14.68 3.87 1.26
N TYR A 361 13.95 4.70 0.50
CA TYR A 361 13.27 5.86 1.04
C TYR A 361 11.87 5.47 1.50
N VAL A 362 11.53 5.80 2.73
CA VAL A 362 10.22 5.60 3.33
C VAL A 362 9.64 6.93 3.77
N ARG A 363 8.32 7.07 3.65
CA ARG A 363 7.60 8.22 4.17
C ARG A 363 6.95 7.87 5.51
N ALA A 364 6.60 8.90 6.26
CA ALA A 364 5.81 8.82 7.46
C ALA A 364 4.55 8.00 7.20
N GLY A 365 4.41 6.95 7.99
CA GLY A 365 3.31 6.00 7.99
C GLY A 365 3.46 4.83 7.00
N ASP A 366 4.62 4.65 6.37
CA ASP A 366 4.94 3.41 5.66
C ASP A 366 5.24 2.25 6.62
N PRO A 367 4.72 1.04 6.36
CA PRO A 367 5.03 -0.13 7.18
C PRO A 367 6.45 -0.63 6.92
N LEU A 368 7.23 -0.75 8.00
CA LEU A 368 8.58 -1.33 8.03
C LEU A 368 8.56 -2.85 8.20
N ILE A 369 7.48 -3.39 8.77
CA ILE A 369 7.24 -4.82 8.98
C ILE A 369 5.83 -5.12 8.51
N ASP A 370 5.62 -6.33 7.99
CA ASP A 370 4.28 -6.88 7.79
C ASP A 370 3.49 -6.99 9.10
N GLY A 371 2.17 -6.85 9.00
CA GLY A 371 1.25 -6.94 10.13
C GLY A 371 0.04 -6.03 9.97
N SER A 372 -0.79 -5.99 11.00
CA SER A 372 -1.93 -5.09 11.11
C SER A 372 -1.49 -3.70 11.58
N PRO A 373 -1.81 -2.63 10.86
CA PRO A 373 -1.57 -1.27 11.32
C PRO A 373 -2.30 -0.99 12.64
N ASN A 374 -1.60 -0.38 13.59
CA ASN A 374 -2.20 0.08 14.84
C ASN A 374 -2.96 1.41 14.61
N PRO A 375 -4.26 1.49 14.95
CA PRO A 375 -5.05 2.73 14.84
C PRO A 375 -4.41 3.95 15.51
N HIS A 376 -3.76 3.76 16.66
CA HIS A 376 -3.12 4.85 17.40
C HIS A 376 -1.92 5.44 16.65
N ASP A 377 -1.10 4.57 16.05
CA ASP A 377 0.06 5.01 15.26
C ASP A 377 -0.40 5.75 13.99
N ILE A 378 -1.47 5.27 13.34
CA ILE A 378 -2.05 5.96 12.18
C ILE A 378 -2.54 7.36 12.57
N LEU A 379 -3.21 7.50 13.72
CA LEU A 379 -3.68 8.80 14.19
C LEU A 379 -2.51 9.76 14.45
N ALA A 380 -1.47 9.28 15.12
CA ALA A 380 -0.31 10.08 15.47
C ALA A 380 0.48 10.53 14.23
N VAL A 381 0.65 9.65 13.24
CA VAL A 381 1.52 9.88 12.08
C VAL A 381 0.77 10.47 10.88
N LYS A 382 -0.40 9.93 10.52
CA LYS A 382 -1.17 10.33 9.32
C LYS A 382 -2.37 11.23 9.63
N GLY A 383 -2.72 11.39 10.90
CA GLY A 383 -3.83 12.23 11.35
C GLY A 383 -5.22 11.56 11.24
N SER A 384 -6.23 12.31 11.68
CA SER A 384 -7.60 11.79 11.87
C SER A 384 -8.28 11.35 10.58
N LYS A 385 -8.10 12.08 9.47
CA LYS A 385 -8.71 11.72 8.17
C LYS A 385 -8.21 10.37 7.66
N ALA A 386 -6.91 10.10 7.78
CA ALA A 386 -6.32 8.84 7.36
C ALA A 386 -6.80 7.68 8.24
N LEU A 387 -6.89 7.91 9.56
CA LEU A 387 -7.45 6.92 10.48
C LEU A 387 -8.93 6.62 10.17
N GLN A 388 -9.75 7.65 9.93
CA GLN A 388 -11.16 7.47 9.60
C GLN A 388 -11.34 6.60 8.36
N LYS A 389 -10.60 6.91 7.29
CA LYS A 389 -10.61 6.12 6.06
C LYS A 389 -10.18 4.68 6.33
N TYR A 390 -9.08 4.48 7.04
CA TYR A 390 -8.59 3.15 7.40
C TYR A 390 -9.63 2.32 8.17
N LEU A 391 -10.27 2.89 9.19
CA LEU A 391 -11.29 2.19 9.98
C LEU A 391 -12.52 1.82 9.14
N VAL A 392 -12.97 2.71 8.27
CA VAL A 392 -14.11 2.44 7.37
C VAL A 392 -13.75 1.31 6.41
N ASP A 393 -12.60 1.39 5.74
CA ASP A 393 -12.14 0.41 4.75
C ASP A 393 -11.94 -0.98 5.36
N GLU A 394 -11.27 -1.07 6.53
CA GLU A 394 -10.99 -2.35 7.19
C GLU A 394 -12.26 -3.04 7.69
N VAL A 395 -13.16 -2.31 8.37
CA VAL A 395 -14.43 -2.89 8.84
C VAL A 395 -15.26 -3.34 7.64
N GLN A 396 -15.33 -2.51 6.60
CA GLN A 396 -16.09 -2.79 5.39
C GLN A 396 -15.54 -4.04 4.66
N GLN A 397 -14.22 -4.21 4.61
CA GLN A 397 -13.59 -5.38 4.01
C GLN A 397 -14.01 -6.67 4.70
N VAL A 398 -14.08 -6.70 6.04
CA VAL A 398 -14.53 -7.88 6.79
C VAL A 398 -15.97 -8.26 6.43
N TYR A 399 -16.89 -7.31 6.38
CA TYR A 399 -18.29 -7.59 6.00
C TYR A 399 -18.42 -8.02 4.54
N ARG A 400 -17.71 -7.36 3.61
CA ARG A 400 -17.71 -7.72 2.18
C ARG A 400 -17.22 -9.14 1.94
N LEU A 401 -16.17 -9.57 2.64
CA LEU A 401 -15.63 -10.93 2.52
C LEU A 401 -16.59 -12.01 3.01
N GLN A 402 -17.47 -11.65 3.94
CA GLN A 402 -18.54 -12.54 4.40
C GLN A 402 -19.80 -12.42 3.54
N GLY A 403 -19.75 -11.68 2.42
CA GLY A 403 -20.86 -11.50 1.50
C GLY A 403 -21.96 -10.56 2.02
N VAL A 404 -21.69 -9.78 3.06
CA VAL A 404 -22.65 -8.82 3.62
C VAL A 404 -22.36 -7.44 3.05
N GLY A 405 -23.28 -6.91 2.25
CA GLY A 405 -23.21 -5.53 1.74
C GLY A 405 -23.73 -4.53 2.76
N ILE A 406 -22.83 -3.78 3.40
CA ILE A 406 -23.18 -2.64 4.26
C ILE A 406 -22.76 -1.35 3.54
N ASN A 407 -23.55 -0.29 3.65
CA ASN A 407 -23.14 1.01 3.12
C ASN A 407 -22.18 1.71 4.09
N ASP A 408 -21.11 2.29 3.54
CA ASP A 408 -20.03 2.93 4.31
C ASP A 408 -20.55 3.99 5.29
N LYS A 409 -21.66 4.69 4.96
CA LYS A 409 -22.28 5.71 5.84
C LYS A 409 -22.59 5.21 7.25
N HIS A 410 -22.93 3.92 7.40
CA HIS A 410 -23.23 3.35 8.71
C HIS A 410 -21.96 3.20 9.56
N ILE A 411 -20.87 2.74 8.95
CA ILE A 411 -19.57 2.62 9.61
C ILE A 411 -19.02 4.00 9.96
N GLU A 412 -19.14 4.96 9.03
CA GLU A 412 -18.76 6.36 9.22
C GLU A 412 -19.44 7.02 10.43
N VAL A 413 -20.73 6.73 10.67
CA VAL A 413 -21.46 7.24 11.85
C VAL A 413 -20.86 6.73 13.16
N ILE A 414 -20.41 5.46 13.20
CA ILE A 414 -19.75 4.89 14.38
C ILE A 414 -18.33 5.44 14.55
N VAL A 415 -17.55 5.46 13.47
CA VAL A 415 -16.17 6.00 13.47
C VAL A 415 -16.16 7.47 13.91
N ARG A 416 -17.18 8.26 13.55
CA ARG A 416 -17.35 9.62 14.06
C ARG A 416 -17.46 9.67 15.58
N GLN A 417 -18.14 8.71 16.21
CA GLN A 417 -18.27 8.67 17.67
C GLN A 417 -16.97 8.25 18.36
N MET A 418 -16.14 7.43 17.71
CA MET A 418 -14.83 7.06 18.24
C MET A 418 -13.89 8.27 18.37
N LEU A 419 -13.95 9.20 17.42
CA LEU A 419 -13.11 10.40 17.36
C LEU A 419 -13.76 11.64 17.99
N ARG A 420 -14.72 11.46 18.90
CA ARG A 420 -15.48 12.57 19.50
C ARG A 420 -14.70 13.34 20.56
N LYS A 421 -13.67 12.72 21.17
CA LYS A 421 -12.87 13.34 22.23
C LYS A 421 -11.63 13.99 21.62
N ALA A 422 -11.27 15.16 22.13
CA ALA A 422 -10.02 15.83 21.86
C ALA A 422 -9.20 15.92 23.15
N TYR A 423 -7.87 15.83 23.03
CA TYR A 423 -6.95 16.13 24.11
C TYR A 423 -6.53 17.59 23.97
N VAL A 424 -6.55 18.34 25.07
CA VAL A 424 -6.12 19.75 25.10
C VAL A 424 -4.67 19.76 25.56
N GLU A 425 -3.76 20.05 24.65
CA GLU A 425 -2.31 20.12 24.95
C GLU A 425 -1.93 21.43 25.65
N ASP A 426 -2.47 22.54 25.15
CA ASP A 426 -2.32 23.87 25.74
C ASP A 426 -3.72 24.44 26.02
N PRO A 427 -4.08 24.68 27.30
CA PRO A 427 -5.37 25.28 27.65
C PRO A 427 -5.48 26.75 27.20
N GLY A 428 -4.37 27.43 26.91
CA GLY A 428 -4.36 28.86 26.64
C GLY A 428 -5.09 29.66 27.73
N ASP A 429 -5.92 30.61 27.30
CA ASP A 429 -6.70 31.50 28.19
C ASP A 429 -8.15 31.03 28.44
N SER A 430 -8.55 29.87 27.90
CA SER A 430 -9.90 29.32 28.07
C SER A 430 -9.88 28.12 29.01
N SER A 431 -10.90 28.03 29.87
CA SER A 431 -11.03 26.99 30.91
C SER A 431 -11.41 25.62 30.38
#